data_AF-A0A2N2KGJ2-F1
#
_entry.id   AF-A0A2N2KGJ2-F1
#
_cell.length_a   1.000
_cell.length_b   1.000
_cell.length_c   1.000
_cell.angle_alpha   90.00
_cell.angle_beta   90.00
_cell.angle_gamma   90.00
#
_symmetry.space_group_name_H-M   'P 1'
#
loop_
_entity.id
_entity.type
_entity.pdbx_description
1 polymer ?
#
loop_
_entity_poly.entity_id
_entity_poly.type
_entity_poly.pdbx_seq_one_letter_code
_entity_poly.pdbx_strand_id
1 'polypeptide(L)'
;MLGIKDLKPKITITQSTVECPVKGCSREVERQRRSFRQEKRFMCPDHKIYISPSTFEYENEKDNLLWQNKADLDLLKEVKTVKRESRIARDNSEDSLTWNIFRYLENTNQLANLLSNIGQMNYSYADLIYWSYSGKAKGAWPELNSAREEFGEQIKRSSEPDLIAVTNKALFFIEAKLTATNNTSPSINNNRKKYLSGGNEWHKEVFRSDFDTVAIQARKYELFRFWLLGSWLAKEMDRNFYLLNIVLSERDKDIEAQFIPHIIQVAGQRQFKRISWEELYRYITDNVPDNQDKEKMVAYFQNKIIGYKGGDLQKAFSI
;
A
#
# COMPACT_ATOMS: atom_id res chain seq x y z
N MET A 1 -15.10 -10.32 6.88
CA MET A 1 -14.45 -9.09 7.37
C MET A 1 -15.44 -8.27 8.16
N LEU A 2 -15.11 -8.00 9.41
CA LEU A 2 -15.84 -7.08 10.27
C LEU A 2 -15.63 -5.65 9.77
N GLY A 3 -16.73 -4.92 9.57
CA GLY A 3 -16.72 -3.51 9.21
C GLY A 3 -17.87 -2.74 9.82
N ILE A 4 -18.27 -1.61 9.22
CA ILE A 4 -19.30 -0.70 9.74
C ILE A 4 -20.61 -1.43 10.09
N LYS A 5 -21.02 -2.41 9.28
CA LYS A 5 -22.24 -3.19 9.49
C LYS A 5 -22.14 -4.10 10.71
N ASP A 6 -20.95 -4.56 11.06
CA ASP A 6 -20.69 -5.57 12.10
C ASP A 6 -20.22 -4.96 13.43
N LEU A 7 -19.64 -3.76 13.40
CA LEU A 7 -18.95 -3.14 14.53
C LEU A 7 -19.76 -2.07 15.24
N LYS A 8 -19.58 -1.95 16.55
CA LYS A 8 -20.20 -0.93 17.39
C LYS A 8 -19.72 0.46 16.93
N PRO A 9 -20.63 1.45 16.78
CA PRO A 9 -20.24 2.82 16.46
C PRO A 9 -19.34 3.44 17.52
N LYS A 10 -19.51 3.02 18.78
CA LYS A 10 -18.70 3.46 19.92
C LYS A 10 -18.34 2.26 20.79
N ILE A 11 -17.11 2.23 21.28
CA ILE A 11 -16.63 1.26 22.26
C ILE A 11 -16.21 1.95 23.55
N THR A 12 -16.39 1.26 24.66
CA THR A 12 -15.91 1.70 25.96
C THR A 12 -14.42 1.36 26.11
N ILE A 13 -13.62 2.37 26.42
CA ILE A 13 -12.19 2.23 26.71
C ILE A 13 -11.95 2.78 28.11
N THR A 14 -11.56 1.91 29.03
CA THR A 14 -11.26 2.30 30.42
C THR A 14 -9.74 2.39 30.64
N GLN A 15 -9.31 2.60 31.89
CA GLN A 15 -7.90 2.56 32.24
C GLN A 15 -7.31 1.13 32.13
N SER A 16 -8.11 0.10 32.35
CA SER A 16 -7.68 -1.31 32.43
C SER A 16 -8.26 -2.20 31.34
N THR A 17 -9.38 -1.84 30.71
CA THR A 17 -10.10 -2.69 29.77
C THR A 17 -10.47 -1.97 28.47
N VAL A 18 -10.71 -2.78 27.43
CA VAL A 18 -11.31 -2.36 26.16
C VAL A 18 -12.45 -3.30 25.82
N GLU A 19 -13.58 -2.73 25.45
CA GLU A 19 -14.76 -3.47 25.01
C GLU A 19 -14.52 -4.14 23.64
N CYS A 20 -15.08 -5.33 23.44
CA CYS A 20 -15.09 -5.98 22.13
C CYS A 20 -15.86 -5.11 21.12
N PRO A 21 -15.29 -4.84 19.93
CA PRO A 21 -15.90 -3.92 18.98
C PRO A 21 -17.07 -4.54 18.20
N VAL A 22 -17.31 -5.85 18.28
CA VAL A 22 -18.39 -6.50 17.52
C VAL A 22 -19.77 -6.24 18.14
N LYS A 23 -20.76 -5.86 17.34
CA LYS A 23 -22.14 -5.61 17.78
C LYS A 23 -22.71 -6.82 18.51
N GLY A 24 -23.41 -6.57 19.62
CA GLY A 24 -24.02 -7.63 20.45
C GLY A 24 -23.03 -8.38 21.36
N CYS A 25 -21.72 -8.19 21.23
CA CYS A 25 -20.75 -8.78 22.15
C CYS A 25 -20.62 -7.97 23.44
N SER A 26 -20.76 -8.59 24.61
CA SER A 26 -20.57 -7.93 25.91
C SER A 26 -19.19 -8.14 26.52
N ARG A 27 -18.26 -8.79 25.81
CA ARG A 27 -16.92 -9.08 26.33
C ARG A 27 -16.08 -7.80 26.45
N GLU A 28 -15.29 -7.76 27.50
CA GLU A 28 -14.17 -6.83 27.66
C GLU A 28 -12.86 -7.62 27.77
N VAL A 29 -11.77 -7.03 27.30
CA VAL A 29 -10.42 -7.60 27.40
C VAL A 29 -9.49 -6.61 28.08
N GLU A 30 -8.32 -7.08 28.53
CA GLU A 30 -7.30 -6.17 29.07
C GLU A 30 -6.88 -5.12 28.05
N ARG A 31 -6.65 -3.89 28.51
CA ARG A 31 -6.24 -2.80 27.65
C ARG A 31 -4.77 -2.92 27.27
N GLN A 32 -4.52 -3.06 25.97
CA GLN A 32 -3.19 -2.95 25.42
C GLN A 32 -2.62 -1.54 25.57
N ARG A 33 -1.32 -1.45 25.88
CA ARG A 33 -0.57 -0.19 26.04
C ARG A 33 0.71 -0.23 25.22
N ARG A 34 1.06 0.91 24.61
CA ARG A 34 2.29 1.14 23.82
C ARG A 34 2.38 0.36 22.50
N SER A 35 2.35 -0.97 22.55
CA SER A 35 2.46 -1.84 21.37
C SER A 35 1.33 -2.85 21.28
N PHE A 36 0.97 -3.20 20.05
CA PHE A 36 -0.01 -4.25 19.78
C PHE A 36 0.63 -5.63 19.98
N ARG A 37 -0.08 -6.54 20.64
CA ARG A 37 0.36 -7.90 21.00
C ARG A 37 -0.79 -8.89 20.85
N GLN A 38 -0.46 -10.08 20.36
CA GLN A 38 -1.40 -11.18 20.20
C GLN A 38 -1.37 -12.12 21.42
N GLU A 39 -1.66 -11.59 22.61
CA GLU A 39 -1.74 -12.38 23.85
C GLU A 39 -3.19 -12.74 24.16
N LYS A 40 -3.45 -13.94 24.73
CA LYS A 40 -4.82 -14.42 25.00
C LYS A 40 -5.68 -13.45 25.82
N ARG A 41 -5.08 -12.72 26.77
CA ARG A 41 -5.76 -11.71 27.60
C ARG A 41 -6.28 -10.49 26.83
N PHE A 42 -5.80 -10.29 25.60
CA PHE A 42 -6.25 -9.25 24.69
C PHE A 42 -7.24 -9.77 23.63
N MET A 43 -7.56 -11.06 23.66
CA MET A 43 -8.39 -11.72 22.66
C MET A 43 -9.84 -11.80 23.11
N CYS A 44 -10.77 -11.42 22.24
CA CYS A 44 -12.17 -11.81 22.41
C CYS A 44 -12.33 -13.30 22.03
N PRO A 45 -12.68 -14.20 22.96
CA PRO A 45 -12.74 -15.64 22.66
C PRO A 45 -13.87 -16.00 21.70
N ASP A 46 -14.92 -15.18 21.63
CA ASP A 46 -16.11 -15.42 20.82
C ASP A 46 -15.88 -15.04 19.36
N HIS A 47 -15.12 -13.96 19.11
CA HIS A 47 -14.89 -13.39 17.78
C HIS A 47 -13.49 -13.64 17.21
N LYS A 48 -12.59 -14.24 18.01
CA LYS A 48 -11.21 -14.56 17.59
C LYS A 48 -10.45 -13.35 17.03
N ILE A 49 -10.58 -12.21 17.71
CA ILE A 49 -9.84 -10.97 17.41
C ILE A 49 -9.06 -10.52 18.64
N TYR A 50 -7.83 -10.08 18.43
CA TYR A 50 -7.02 -9.38 19.42
C TYR A 50 -7.37 -7.89 19.38
N ILE A 51 -7.72 -7.31 20.51
CA ILE A 51 -8.30 -5.97 20.59
C ILE A 51 -7.31 -5.00 21.23
N SER A 52 -7.20 -3.82 20.65
CA SER A 52 -6.56 -2.65 21.25
C SER A 52 -7.54 -1.46 21.24
N PRO A 53 -7.22 -0.36 21.93
CA PRO A 53 -8.10 0.82 21.95
C PRO A 53 -8.44 1.44 20.60
N SER A 54 -7.62 1.23 19.56
CA SER A 54 -7.74 1.93 18.28
C SER A 54 -7.88 1.02 17.07
N THR A 55 -7.73 -0.28 17.23
CA THR A 55 -7.65 -1.27 16.13
C THR A 55 -7.83 -2.68 16.70
N PHE A 56 -8.15 -3.65 15.85
CA PHE A 56 -8.09 -5.07 16.19
C PHE A 56 -7.39 -5.86 15.09
N GLU A 57 -6.90 -7.04 15.45
CA GLU A 57 -6.22 -7.96 14.55
C GLU A 57 -6.91 -9.32 14.60
N TYR A 58 -7.23 -9.89 13.45
CA TYR A 58 -7.82 -11.22 13.36
C TYR A 58 -6.80 -12.28 13.80
N GLU A 59 -7.27 -13.33 14.48
CA GLU A 59 -6.44 -14.52 14.76
C GLU A 59 -5.98 -15.18 13.46
N ASN A 60 -6.88 -15.26 12.48
CA ASN A 60 -6.57 -15.76 11.14
C ASN A 60 -6.56 -14.59 10.15
N GLU A 61 -5.41 -14.36 9.52
CA GLU A 61 -5.24 -13.26 8.56
C GLU A 61 -6.20 -13.32 7.37
N LYS A 62 -6.66 -14.53 7.00
CA LYS A 62 -7.62 -14.74 5.92
C LYS A 62 -8.96 -14.05 6.18
N ASP A 63 -9.31 -13.83 7.44
CA ASP A 63 -10.55 -13.14 7.81
C ASP A 63 -10.56 -11.67 7.39
N ASN A 64 -9.39 -11.13 7.01
CA ASN A 64 -9.20 -9.80 6.43
C ASN A 64 -9.03 -9.78 4.89
N LEU A 65 -9.24 -10.91 4.23
CA LEU A 65 -9.10 -11.06 2.78
C LEU A 65 -10.45 -11.35 2.12
N LEU A 66 -10.73 -10.69 1.00
CA LEU A 66 -11.90 -10.99 0.17
C LEU A 66 -11.71 -12.25 -0.66
N TRP A 67 -10.51 -12.43 -1.18
CA TRP A 67 -10.18 -13.45 -2.18
C TRP A 67 -9.45 -14.59 -1.49
N GLN A 68 -10.15 -15.70 -1.30
CA GLN A 68 -9.69 -16.84 -0.51
C GLN A 68 -9.74 -18.16 -1.29
N ASN A 69 -9.87 -18.10 -2.62
CA ASN A 69 -9.70 -19.31 -3.42
C ASN A 69 -8.25 -19.81 -3.31
N LYS A 70 -8.02 -21.08 -3.69
CA LYS A 70 -6.72 -21.72 -3.53
C LYS A 70 -5.59 -20.94 -4.23
N ALA A 71 -5.83 -20.45 -5.45
CA ALA A 71 -4.82 -19.74 -6.23
C ALA A 71 -4.37 -18.43 -5.55
N ASP A 72 -5.31 -17.62 -5.06
CA ASP A 72 -5.00 -16.37 -4.35
C ASP A 72 -4.26 -16.64 -3.03
N LEU A 73 -4.67 -17.66 -2.26
CA LEU A 73 -4.01 -18.01 -1.01
C LEU A 73 -2.61 -18.58 -1.21
N ASP A 74 -2.42 -19.42 -2.24
CA ASP A 74 -1.11 -19.95 -2.61
C ASP A 74 -0.19 -18.81 -3.06
N LEU A 75 -0.68 -17.87 -3.87
CA LEU A 75 0.08 -16.67 -4.26
C LEU A 75 0.46 -15.82 -3.04
N LEU A 76 -0.47 -15.54 -2.12
CA LEU A 76 -0.17 -14.76 -0.92
C LEU A 76 0.92 -15.42 -0.07
N LYS A 77 0.89 -16.75 0.04
CA LYS A 77 1.92 -17.51 0.76
C LYS A 77 3.29 -17.32 0.12
N GLU A 78 3.39 -17.40 -1.20
CA GLU A 78 4.63 -17.16 -1.94
C GLU A 78 5.12 -15.71 -1.78
N VAL A 79 4.23 -14.73 -1.91
CA VAL A 79 4.53 -13.30 -1.69
C VAL A 79 5.14 -13.07 -0.31
N LYS A 80 4.59 -13.70 0.74
CA LYS A 80 5.09 -13.61 2.11
C LYS A 80 6.48 -14.20 2.33
N THR A 81 7.03 -14.98 1.38
CA THR A 81 8.42 -15.44 1.45
C THR A 81 9.42 -14.33 1.12
N VAL A 82 8.98 -13.29 0.39
CA VAL A 82 9.82 -12.17 -0.05
C VAL A 82 9.50 -10.90 0.74
N LYS A 83 8.22 -10.66 1.04
CA LYS A 83 7.76 -9.50 1.81
C LYS A 83 8.37 -9.50 3.21
N ARG A 84 8.87 -8.35 3.64
CA ARG A 84 9.67 -8.26 4.88
C ARG A 84 8.87 -8.20 6.16
N GLU A 85 7.77 -7.46 6.14
CA GLU A 85 6.83 -7.35 7.23
C GLU A 85 5.43 -7.42 6.64
N SER A 86 4.54 -8.18 7.26
CA SER A 86 3.14 -8.23 6.87
C SER A 86 2.28 -8.01 8.08
N ARG A 87 1.39 -7.02 7.98
CA ARG A 87 0.36 -6.75 9.00
C ARG A 87 -1.04 -6.97 8.41
N ILE A 88 -1.15 -7.95 7.51
CA ILE A 88 -2.36 -8.15 6.70
C ILE A 88 -3.60 -8.51 7.53
N ALA A 89 -3.41 -9.01 8.75
CA ALA A 89 -4.50 -9.36 9.67
C ALA A 89 -5.13 -8.16 10.41
N ARG A 90 -4.60 -6.93 10.31
CA ARG A 90 -5.18 -5.77 11.03
C ARG A 90 -6.37 -5.18 10.30
N ASP A 91 -7.40 -4.81 11.04
CA ASP A 91 -8.59 -4.15 10.51
C ASP A 91 -8.28 -2.89 9.70
N ASN A 92 -7.20 -2.18 10.02
CA ASN A 92 -6.72 -0.98 9.32
C ASN A 92 -5.48 -1.23 8.45
N SER A 93 -5.24 -2.48 8.05
CA SER A 93 -4.06 -2.86 7.28
C SER A 93 -4.05 -2.31 5.85
N GLU A 94 -2.99 -1.55 5.53
CA GLU A 94 -2.62 -1.09 4.17
C GLU A 94 -2.36 -2.28 3.24
N ASP A 95 -1.64 -3.30 3.72
CA ASP A 95 -1.35 -4.52 2.96
C ASP A 95 -2.64 -5.22 2.53
N SER A 96 -3.62 -5.35 3.45
CA SER A 96 -4.88 -6.03 3.16
C SER A 96 -5.72 -5.28 2.13
N LEU A 97 -5.73 -3.95 2.22
CA LEU A 97 -6.49 -3.09 1.32
C LEU A 97 -5.90 -3.17 -0.09
N THR A 98 -4.57 -3.03 -0.18
CA THR A 98 -3.82 -3.14 -1.43
C THR A 98 -4.03 -4.51 -2.07
N TRP A 99 -3.90 -5.59 -1.30
CA TRP A 99 -4.18 -6.95 -1.79
C TRP A 99 -5.61 -7.06 -2.33
N ASN A 100 -6.61 -6.72 -1.52
CA ASN A 100 -8.02 -6.90 -1.87
C ASN A 100 -8.39 -6.14 -3.15
N ILE A 101 -7.92 -4.90 -3.33
CA ILE A 101 -8.23 -4.10 -4.52
C ILE A 101 -7.47 -4.60 -5.75
N PHE A 102 -6.16 -4.82 -5.63
CA PHE A 102 -5.36 -5.13 -6.82
C PHE A 102 -5.48 -6.59 -7.25
N ARG A 103 -5.76 -7.53 -6.34
CA ARG A 103 -6.19 -8.89 -6.73
C ARG A 103 -7.50 -8.86 -7.50
N TYR A 104 -8.46 -8.04 -7.09
CA TYR A 104 -9.73 -7.88 -7.81
C TYR A 104 -9.48 -7.38 -9.24
N LEU A 105 -8.70 -6.31 -9.39
CA LEU A 105 -8.38 -5.73 -10.69
C LEU A 105 -7.62 -6.69 -11.60
N GLU A 106 -6.74 -7.54 -11.04
CA GLU A 106 -6.05 -8.58 -11.81
C GLU A 106 -7.01 -9.71 -12.21
N ASN A 107 -7.75 -10.29 -11.26
CA ASN A 107 -8.67 -11.40 -11.50
C ASN A 107 -9.80 -11.06 -12.47
N THR A 108 -10.17 -9.77 -12.57
CA THR A 108 -11.22 -9.27 -13.48
C THR A 108 -10.67 -8.62 -14.75
N ASN A 109 -9.36 -8.71 -15.00
CA ASN A 109 -8.67 -8.14 -16.17
C ASN A 109 -8.88 -6.61 -16.33
N GLN A 110 -9.07 -5.88 -15.23
CA GLN A 110 -9.31 -4.43 -15.24
C GLN A 110 -8.05 -3.59 -15.01
N LEU A 111 -6.96 -4.22 -14.57
CA LEU A 111 -5.73 -3.50 -14.22
C LEU A 111 -5.17 -2.69 -15.40
N ALA A 112 -5.05 -3.28 -16.59
CA ALA A 112 -4.51 -2.57 -17.77
C ALA A 112 -5.36 -1.34 -18.12
N ASN A 113 -6.69 -1.47 -18.06
CA ASN A 113 -7.63 -0.39 -18.33
C ASN A 113 -7.52 0.73 -17.29
N LEU A 114 -7.40 0.39 -16.00
CA LEU A 114 -7.18 1.36 -14.93
C LEU A 114 -5.90 2.14 -15.17
N LEU A 115 -4.80 1.43 -15.43
CA LEU A 115 -3.51 2.05 -15.69
C LEU A 115 -3.55 2.90 -16.96
N SER A 116 -4.32 2.50 -17.97
CA SER A 116 -4.52 3.30 -19.17
C SER A 116 -5.23 4.61 -18.91
N ASN A 117 -6.26 4.59 -18.06
CA ASN A 117 -6.94 5.79 -17.60
C ASN A 117 -5.98 6.71 -16.81
N ILE A 118 -5.18 6.15 -15.90
CA ILE A 118 -4.22 6.94 -15.11
C ILE A 118 -3.10 7.51 -15.99
N GLY A 119 -2.52 6.68 -16.85
CA GLY A 119 -1.38 7.01 -17.69
C GLY A 119 -1.74 7.84 -18.93
N GLN A 120 -3.03 7.93 -19.26
CA GLN A 120 -3.54 8.53 -20.50
C GLN A 120 -2.89 7.89 -21.76
N MET A 121 -2.73 6.56 -21.70
CA MET A 121 -2.09 5.76 -22.74
C MET A 121 -2.64 4.34 -22.75
N ASN A 122 -2.89 3.78 -23.94
CA ASN A 122 -3.39 2.41 -24.06
C ASN A 122 -2.28 1.37 -23.77
N TYR A 123 -2.52 0.51 -22.78
CA TYR A 123 -1.72 -0.64 -22.41
C TYR A 123 -2.49 -1.92 -22.73
N SER A 124 -1.83 -2.88 -23.38
CA SER A 124 -2.49 -4.12 -23.80
C SER A 124 -2.50 -5.20 -22.70
N TYR A 125 -1.59 -5.11 -21.74
CA TYR A 125 -1.51 -5.98 -20.58
C TYR A 125 -0.82 -5.25 -19.43
N ALA A 126 -1.00 -5.77 -18.22
CA ALA A 126 -0.27 -5.33 -17.03
C ALA A 126 -0.04 -6.55 -16.12
N ASP A 127 1.21 -6.81 -15.78
CA ASP A 127 1.57 -7.80 -14.76
C ASP A 127 1.82 -7.11 -13.42
N LEU A 128 1.37 -7.69 -12.31
CA LEU A 128 1.66 -7.17 -10.97
C LEU A 128 2.79 -7.93 -10.28
N ILE A 129 3.63 -7.15 -9.60
CA ILE A 129 4.64 -7.60 -8.66
C ILE A 129 4.23 -7.08 -7.30
N TYR A 130 4.02 -8.00 -6.35
CA TYR A 130 3.49 -7.70 -5.01
C TYR A 130 4.63 -7.65 -4.00
N TRP A 131 4.92 -6.50 -3.40
CA TRP A 131 6.01 -6.32 -2.42
C TRP A 131 7.32 -6.99 -2.85
N SER A 132 7.76 -6.68 -4.07
CA SER A 132 8.91 -7.29 -4.76
C SER A 132 8.72 -8.72 -5.28
N TYR A 133 7.67 -9.46 -4.94
CA TYR A 133 7.47 -10.81 -5.45
C TYR A 133 6.92 -10.80 -6.89
N SER A 134 7.62 -11.48 -7.80
CA SER A 134 7.19 -11.72 -9.17
C SER A 134 6.77 -13.18 -9.34
N GLY A 135 5.53 -13.40 -9.77
CA GLY A 135 5.03 -14.74 -10.07
C GLY A 135 5.79 -15.42 -11.22
N LYS A 136 6.27 -14.63 -12.19
CA LYS A 136 7.07 -15.13 -13.33
C LYS A 136 8.45 -15.61 -12.88
N ALA A 137 9.10 -14.85 -12.00
CA ALA A 137 10.41 -15.21 -11.44
C ALA A 137 10.32 -16.24 -10.30
N LYS A 138 9.12 -16.47 -9.74
CA LYS A 138 8.88 -17.28 -8.53
C LYS A 138 9.76 -16.84 -7.35
N GLY A 139 9.81 -15.54 -7.10
CA GLY A 139 10.65 -14.95 -6.06
C GLY A 139 10.75 -13.44 -6.18
N ALA A 140 11.77 -12.86 -5.55
CA ALA A 140 12.04 -11.43 -5.67
C ALA A 140 12.32 -11.06 -7.13
N TRP A 141 11.67 -10.01 -7.63
CA TRP A 141 11.77 -9.55 -9.01
C TRP A 141 13.23 -9.12 -9.31
N PRO A 142 13.93 -9.82 -10.22
CA PRO A 142 15.36 -9.59 -10.46
C PRO A 142 15.69 -8.15 -10.83
N GLU A 143 14.86 -7.53 -11.66
CA GLU A 143 15.05 -6.18 -12.18
C GLU A 143 15.04 -5.12 -11.07
N LEU A 144 14.14 -5.27 -10.08
CA LEU A 144 14.17 -4.42 -8.89
C LEU A 144 15.43 -4.65 -8.06
N ASN A 145 15.90 -5.91 -7.95
CA ASN A 145 17.16 -6.19 -7.25
C ASN A 145 18.36 -5.57 -7.95
N SER A 146 18.41 -5.59 -9.29
CA SER A 146 19.45 -4.89 -10.06
C SER A 146 19.45 -3.38 -9.78
N ALA A 147 18.27 -2.74 -9.77
CA ALA A 147 18.17 -1.33 -9.40
C ALA A 147 18.64 -1.07 -7.95
N ARG A 148 18.25 -1.93 -7.01
CA ARG A 148 18.68 -1.83 -5.61
C ARG A 148 20.20 -1.91 -5.49
N GLU A 149 20.84 -2.86 -6.17
CA GLU A 149 22.29 -3.05 -6.16
C GLU A 149 23.03 -1.88 -6.80
N GLU A 150 22.55 -1.39 -7.94
CA GLU A 150 23.11 -0.23 -8.65
C GLU A 150 23.19 0.99 -7.71
N PHE A 151 22.13 1.23 -6.95
CA PHE A 151 22.06 2.34 -6.00
C PHE A 151 22.60 1.99 -4.60
N GLY A 152 23.29 0.86 -4.46
CA GLY A 152 24.00 0.47 -3.23
C GLY A 152 23.09 0.07 -2.07
N GLU A 153 21.84 -0.33 -2.35
CA GLU A 153 20.96 -0.94 -1.36
C GLU A 153 21.31 -2.40 -1.13
N GLN A 154 21.26 -2.83 0.13
CA GLN A 154 21.36 -4.26 0.47
C GLN A 154 20.00 -4.91 0.23
N ILE A 155 19.93 -6.00 -0.56
CA ILE A 155 18.66 -6.69 -0.89
C ILE A 155 17.80 -7.01 0.34
N LYS A 156 18.44 -7.41 1.45
CA LYS A 156 17.74 -7.72 2.71
C LYS A 156 17.15 -6.49 3.43
N ARG A 157 17.58 -5.27 3.07
CA ARG A 157 17.22 -3.98 3.69
C ARG A 157 17.18 -2.82 2.66
N SER A 158 16.44 -3.01 1.58
CA SER A 158 16.27 -2.10 0.43
C SER A 158 14.85 -1.51 0.28
N SER A 159 14.54 -0.85 -0.83
CA SER A 159 13.24 -0.26 -1.12
C SER A 159 12.23 -1.30 -1.59
N GLU A 160 11.07 -1.42 -0.95
CA GLU A 160 9.99 -2.35 -1.29
C GLU A 160 8.73 -1.52 -1.62
N PRO A 161 8.48 -1.20 -2.90
CA PRO A 161 7.18 -0.63 -3.29
C PRO A 161 6.06 -1.62 -2.97
N ASP A 162 4.88 -1.12 -2.62
CA ASP A 162 3.73 -1.98 -2.37
C ASP A 162 3.38 -2.83 -3.59
N LEU A 163 3.33 -2.17 -4.75
CA LEU A 163 3.13 -2.84 -6.04
C LEU A 163 4.04 -2.24 -7.11
N ILE A 164 4.38 -3.08 -8.08
CA ILE A 164 4.91 -2.64 -9.35
C ILE A 164 4.05 -3.24 -10.45
N ALA A 165 3.47 -2.39 -11.31
CA ALA A 165 2.77 -2.85 -12.50
C ALA A 165 3.68 -2.69 -13.74
N VAL A 166 3.93 -3.81 -14.42
CA VAL A 166 4.76 -3.86 -15.62
C VAL A 166 3.86 -4.00 -16.84
N THR A 167 3.91 -3.03 -17.75
CA THR A 167 3.14 -3.07 -19.00
C THR A 167 4.06 -3.15 -20.22
N ASN A 168 3.47 -3.22 -21.41
CA ASN A 168 4.20 -3.16 -22.67
C ASN A 168 4.87 -1.80 -22.93
N LYS A 169 4.51 -0.73 -22.21
CA LYS A 169 4.98 0.63 -22.50
C LYS A 169 5.41 1.42 -21.27
N ALA A 170 5.02 0.99 -20.07
CA ALA A 170 5.27 1.72 -18.85
C ALA A 170 5.53 0.80 -17.64
N LEU A 171 6.22 1.36 -16.66
CA LEU A 171 6.42 0.82 -15.34
C LEU A 171 5.74 1.73 -14.32
N PHE A 172 4.84 1.17 -13.51
CA PHE A 172 4.16 1.88 -12.44
C PHE A 172 4.70 1.40 -11.11
N PHE A 173 5.41 2.24 -10.39
CA PHE A 173 5.66 2.02 -8.97
C PHE A 173 4.49 2.60 -8.20
N ILE A 174 3.90 1.80 -7.31
CA ILE A 174 2.71 2.18 -6.59
C ILE A 174 3.02 2.08 -5.10
N GLU A 175 2.85 3.19 -4.41
CA GLU A 175 2.96 3.30 -2.96
C GLU A 175 1.59 3.63 -2.37
N ALA A 176 1.11 2.78 -1.47
CA ALA A 176 -0.25 2.76 -0.97
C ALA A 176 -0.29 3.15 0.52
N LYS A 177 -0.98 4.25 0.83
CA LYS A 177 -1.14 4.77 2.19
C LYS A 177 -2.62 4.81 2.57
N LEU A 178 -2.97 4.18 3.69
CA LEU A 178 -4.28 4.23 4.34
C LEU A 178 -4.18 5.00 5.65
N THR A 179 -3.24 4.63 6.52
CA THR A 179 -3.06 5.25 7.83
C THR A 179 -1.70 5.89 8.02
N ALA A 180 -0.67 5.39 7.33
CA ALA A 180 0.68 5.93 7.37
C ALA A 180 0.78 7.27 6.61
N THR A 181 1.84 8.02 6.92
CA THR A 181 2.12 9.32 6.28
C THR A 181 3.25 9.18 5.27
N ASN A 182 3.30 10.06 4.27
CA ASN A 182 4.44 10.15 3.35
C ASN A 182 5.71 10.82 3.94
N ASN A 183 5.69 11.23 5.23
CA ASN A 183 6.80 11.91 5.88
C ASN A 183 7.85 10.92 6.43
N THR A 184 8.72 10.45 5.55
CA THR A 184 9.75 9.45 5.81
C THR A 184 11.15 10.06 5.75
N SER A 185 12.03 9.58 6.64
CA SER A 185 13.45 9.98 6.69
C SER A 185 14.31 8.72 6.84
N PRO A 186 15.56 8.73 6.35
CA PRO A 186 16.48 7.63 6.58
C PRO A 186 16.71 7.44 8.08
N SER A 187 16.91 6.19 8.51
CA SER A 187 17.26 5.89 9.90
C SER A 187 18.64 6.43 10.31
N ILE A 188 19.53 6.61 9.33
CA ILE A 188 20.86 7.19 9.49
C ILE A 188 21.02 8.29 8.44
N ASN A 189 21.00 9.56 8.86
CA ASN A 189 21.01 10.73 7.97
C ASN A 189 22.20 10.74 6.99
N ASN A 190 23.36 10.23 7.40
CA ASN A 190 24.57 10.24 6.57
C ASN A 190 24.72 9.02 5.66
N ASN A 191 23.85 8.01 5.76
CA ASN A 191 23.94 6.84 4.90
C ASN A 191 23.13 7.04 3.60
N ARG A 192 23.76 7.71 2.64
CA ARG A 192 23.18 8.00 1.31
C ARG A 192 23.34 6.84 0.32
N LYS A 193 23.95 5.72 0.73
CA LYS A 193 24.32 4.59 -0.15
C LYS A 193 24.99 5.11 -1.43
N LYS A 194 24.65 4.59 -2.61
CA LYS A 194 25.09 5.12 -3.91
C LYS A 194 23.99 5.92 -4.61
N TYR A 195 23.04 6.53 -3.90
CA TYR A 195 21.92 7.23 -4.56
C TYR A 195 22.35 8.38 -5.46
N LEU A 196 23.48 9.04 -5.16
CA LEU A 196 23.98 10.17 -5.94
C LEU A 196 24.90 9.77 -7.09
N SER A 197 25.56 8.60 -6.99
CA SER A 197 26.57 8.16 -7.95
C SER A 197 26.14 6.97 -8.81
N GLY A 198 25.18 6.17 -8.35
CA GLY A 198 24.62 5.04 -9.09
C GLY A 198 23.87 5.48 -10.35
N GLY A 199 23.74 4.55 -11.28
CA GLY A 199 23.08 4.74 -12.57
C GLY A 199 23.81 5.73 -13.46
N ASN A 200 25.14 5.81 -13.35
CA ASN A 200 25.96 6.87 -13.96
C ASN A 200 25.47 8.28 -13.54
N GLU A 201 25.42 8.51 -12.22
CA GLU A 201 24.91 9.75 -11.61
C GLU A 201 23.45 10.08 -11.96
N TRP A 202 22.61 9.05 -12.12
CA TRP A 202 21.21 9.19 -12.56
C TRP A 202 20.38 10.19 -11.75
N HIS A 203 20.73 10.40 -10.49
CA HIS A 203 20.13 11.46 -9.65
C HIS A 203 20.09 12.82 -10.35
N LYS A 204 21.16 13.22 -11.05
CA LYS A 204 21.25 14.51 -11.76
C LYS A 204 20.22 14.64 -12.89
N GLU A 205 19.80 13.52 -13.47
CA GLU A 205 18.84 13.46 -14.58
C GLU A 205 17.38 13.50 -14.11
N VAL A 206 17.13 13.18 -12.83
CA VAL A 206 15.76 12.96 -12.33
C VAL A 206 15.36 13.81 -11.12
N PHE A 207 16.29 14.54 -10.52
CA PHE A 207 16.03 15.48 -9.42
C PHE A 207 16.53 16.89 -9.73
N ARG A 208 15.77 17.89 -9.29
CA ARG A 208 16.17 19.30 -9.25
C ARG A 208 16.85 19.68 -7.93
N SER A 209 16.44 19.04 -6.85
CA SER A 209 16.96 19.27 -5.50
C SER A 209 17.97 18.21 -5.10
N ASP A 210 18.86 18.53 -4.17
CA ASP A 210 19.77 17.53 -3.61
C ASP A 210 19.07 16.56 -2.65
N PHE A 211 19.78 15.48 -2.32
CA PHE A 211 19.29 14.44 -1.41
C PHE A 211 18.83 14.99 -0.06
N ASP A 212 19.56 15.91 0.56
CA ASP A 212 19.24 16.38 1.90
C ASP A 212 17.95 17.22 1.89
N THR A 213 17.77 18.06 0.88
CA THR A 213 16.52 18.81 0.68
C THR A 213 15.33 17.85 0.60
N VAL A 214 15.40 16.81 -0.24
CA VAL A 214 14.25 15.91 -0.45
C VAL A 214 14.04 14.94 0.71
N ALA A 215 15.08 14.21 1.09
CA ALA A 215 14.99 13.10 2.03
C ALA A 215 14.96 13.54 3.51
N ILE A 216 15.68 14.62 3.85
CA ILE A 216 15.85 15.06 5.24
C ILE A 216 14.93 16.23 5.55
N GLN A 217 15.04 17.33 4.80
CA GLN A 217 14.29 18.56 5.09
C GLN A 217 12.80 18.40 4.75
N ALA A 218 12.49 17.97 3.53
CA ALA A 218 11.12 17.71 3.09
C ALA A 218 10.56 16.36 3.58
N ARG A 219 11.42 15.50 4.16
CA ARG A 219 11.08 14.18 4.69
C ARG A 219 10.34 13.30 3.66
N LYS A 220 10.82 13.25 2.42
CA LYS A 220 10.26 12.41 1.34
C LYS A 220 11.21 11.28 0.94
N TYR A 221 11.88 10.66 1.91
CA TYR A 221 12.93 9.66 1.62
C TYR A 221 12.43 8.43 0.85
N GLU A 222 11.24 7.94 1.16
CA GLU A 222 10.63 6.81 0.45
C GLU A 222 10.29 7.14 -1.00
N LEU A 223 9.59 8.27 -1.23
CA LEU A 223 9.27 8.75 -2.57
C LEU A 223 10.54 9.05 -3.38
N PHE A 224 11.57 9.62 -2.73
CA PHE A 224 12.88 9.82 -3.34
C PHE A 224 13.45 8.50 -3.88
N ARG A 225 13.47 7.44 -3.06
CA ARG A 225 14.02 6.14 -3.47
C ARG A 225 13.22 5.53 -4.61
N PHE A 226 11.89 5.54 -4.51
CA PHE A 226 11.04 4.97 -5.57
C PHE A 226 11.13 5.74 -6.87
N TRP A 227 11.24 7.07 -6.81
CA TRP A 227 11.48 7.89 -7.99
C TRP A 227 12.83 7.56 -8.63
N LEU A 228 13.90 7.48 -7.84
CA LEU A 228 15.24 7.18 -8.32
C LEU A 228 15.34 5.79 -8.95
N LEU A 229 14.99 4.74 -8.18
CA LEU A 229 15.12 3.35 -8.61
C LEU A 229 14.16 3.04 -9.76
N GLY A 230 12.90 3.47 -9.65
CA GLY A 230 11.87 3.17 -10.64
C GLY A 230 12.11 3.88 -11.97
N SER A 231 12.53 5.15 -11.95
CA SER A 231 12.83 5.88 -13.19
C SER A 231 14.08 5.36 -13.89
N TRP A 232 15.11 4.96 -13.14
CA TRP A 232 16.29 4.31 -13.69
C TRP A 232 15.92 2.98 -14.33
N LEU A 233 15.20 2.14 -13.61
CA LEU A 233 14.79 0.83 -14.10
C LEU A 233 13.91 0.94 -15.36
N ALA A 234 12.99 1.89 -15.39
CA ALA A 234 12.16 2.13 -16.56
C ALA A 234 12.99 2.53 -17.80
N LYS A 235 14.04 3.35 -17.61
CA LYS A 235 15.00 3.67 -18.69
C LYS A 235 15.71 2.41 -19.18
N GLU A 236 16.24 1.58 -18.28
CA GLU A 236 16.94 0.34 -18.66
C GLU A 236 16.03 -0.64 -19.43
N MET A 237 14.72 -0.57 -19.18
CA MET A 237 13.71 -1.40 -19.85
C MET A 237 13.09 -0.76 -21.11
N ASP A 238 13.50 0.46 -21.48
CA ASP A 238 12.87 1.28 -22.53
C ASP A 238 11.34 1.41 -22.32
N ARG A 239 10.97 1.96 -21.16
CA ARG A 239 9.59 2.15 -20.70
C ARG A 239 9.40 3.53 -20.10
N ASN A 240 8.17 4.03 -20.20
CA ASN A 240 7.75 5.18 -19.41
C ASN A 240 7.69 4.81 -17.92
N PHE A 241 7.82 5.80 -17.04
CA PHE A 241 7.76 5.62 -15.60
C PHE A 241 6.65 6.45 -14.96
N TYR A 242 5.91 5.81 -14.06
CA TYR A 242 4.94 6.46 -13.20
C TYR A 242 5.21 6.06 -11.75
N LEU A 243 5.33 7.05 -10.87
CA LEU A 243 5.27 6.83 -9.44
C LEU A 243 3.89 7.29 -8.95
N LEU A 244 3.04 6.32 -8.59
CA LEU A 244 1.70 6.56 -8.07
C LEU A 244 1.74 6.53 -6.54
N ASN A 245 1.24 7.59 -5.93
CA ASN A 245 1.00 7.65 -4.49
C ASN A 245 -0.50 7.55 -4.25
N ILE A 246 -0.97 6.40 -3.77
CA ILE A 246 -2.38 6.15 -3.49
C ILE A 246 -2.65 6.49 -2.02
N VAL A 247 -3.52 7.45 -1.76
CA VAL A 247 -3.85 7.95 -0.41
C VAL A 247 -5.37 7.98 -0.18
N LEU A 248 -5.81 8.35 1.01
CA LEU A 248 -7.22 8.74 1.21
C LEU A 248 -7.48 10.11 0.58
N SER A 249 -8.67 10.33 0.00
CA SER A 249 -9.02 11.60 -0.68
C SER A 249 -8.77 12.84 0.20
N GLU A 250 -9.03 12.70 1.50
CA GLU A 250 -8.89 13.77 2.48
C GLU A 250 -7.47 13.93 3.05
N ARG A 251 -6.54 13.03 2.72
CA ARG A 251 -5.15 13.05 3.20
C ARG A 251 -4.17 13.39 2.09
N ASP A 252 -3.02 13.94 2.49
CA ASP A 252 -1.88 14.20 1.60
C ASP A 252 -2.31 14.93 0.30
N LYS A 253 -3.27 15.87 0.39
CA LYS A 253 -3.84 16.59 -0.78
C LYS A 253 -2.79 17.40 -1.52
N ASP A 254 -1.75 17.83 -0.81
CA ASP A 254 -0.67 18.68 -1.27
C ASP A 254 0.62 17.89 -1.56
N ILE A 255 0.60 16.55 -1.55
CA ILE A 255 1.82 15.74 -1.76
C ILE A 255 2.49 16.01 -3.11
N GLU A 256 1.71 16.27 -4.16
CA GLU A 256 2.24 16.69 -5.46
C GLU A 256 2.93 18.05 -5.36
N ALA A 257 2.30 19.04 -4.72
CA ALA A 257 2.89 20.35 -4.52
C ALA A 257 4.16 20.30 -3.64
N GLN A 258 4.24 19.34 -2.71
CA GLN A 258 5.41 19.13 -1.85
C GLN A 258 6.53 18.37 -2.57
N PHE A 259 6.23 17.43 -3.47
CA PHE A 259 7.25 16.53 -4.05
C PHE A 259 7.68 16.92 -5.47
N ILE A 260 6.73 17.36 -6.33
CA ILE A 260 7.00 17.72 -7.73
C ILE A 260 8.10 18.78 -7.90
N PRO A 261 8.20 19.84 -7.05
CA PRO A 261 9.27 20.82 -7.19
C PRO A 261 10.67 20.20 -7.18
N HIS A 262 10.84 19.09 -6.46
CA HIS A 262 12.13 18.41 -6.30
C HIS A 262 12.51 17.48 -7.46
N ILE A 263 11.57 17.06 -8.31
CA ILE A 263 11.79 16.00 -9.31
C ILE A 263 11.65 16.49 -10.76
N ILE A 264 12.47 15.97 -11.67
CA ILE A 264 12.38 16.27 -13.10
C ILE A 264 11.38 15.32 -13.75
N GLN A 265 10.18 15.82 -14.04
CA GLN A 265 9.16 15.11 -14.81
C GLN A 265 9.31 15.38 -16.31
N VAL A 266 8.97 14.39 -17.13
CA VAL A 266 8.88 14.52 -18.58
C VAL A 266 7.49 14.03 -18.99
N ALA A 267 6.67 14.91 -19.57
CA ALA A 267 5.29 14.60 -19.90
C ALA A 267 5.20 13.35 -20.78
N GLY A 268 4.35 12.39 -20.40
CA GLY A 268 4.18 11.12 -21.10
C GLY A 268 5.33 10.12 -20.96
N GLN A 269 6.44 10.46 -20.30
CA GLN A 269 7.59 9.56 -20.12
C GLN A 269 7.92 9.28 -18.65
N ARG A 270 7.83 10.29 -17.77
CA ARG A 270 8.21 10.15 -16.37
C ARG A 270 7.36 11.08 -15.50
N GLN A 271 6.43 10.51 -14.73
CA GLN A 271 5.44 11.29 -13.98
C GLN A 271 5.25 10.81 -12.55
N PHE A 272 5.09 11.75 -11.62
CA PHE A 272 4.58 11.48 -10.28
C PHE A 272 3.10 11.85 -10.25
N LYS A 273 2.26 10.97 -9.71
CA LYS A 273 0.82 11.23 -9.59
C LYS A 273 0.31 10.83 -8.21
N ARG A 274 -0.47 11.71 -7.59
CA ARG A 274 -1.34 11.36 -6.47
C ARG A 274 -2.64 10.79 -7.01
N ILE A 275 -3.08 9.68 -6.43
CA ILE A 275 -4.40 9.09 -6.65
C ILE A 275 -5.00 8.79 -5.27
N SER A 276 -6.31 8.72 -5.18
CA SER A 276 -7.02 8.31 -3.98
C SER A 276 -7.67 6.94 -4.09
N TRP A 277 -7.82 6.26 -2.96
CA TRP A 277 -8.62 5.04 -2.86
C TRP A 277 -10.06 5.28 -3.34
N GLU A 278 -10.62 6.45 -3.07
CA GLU A 278 -11.93 6.88 -3.54
C GLU A 278 -11.99 7.06 -5.07
N GLU A 279 -10.90 7.49 -5.71
CA GLU A 279 -10.81 7.49 -7.19
C GLU A 279 -10.79 6.07 -7.75
N LEU A 280 -10.10 5.14 -7.10
CA LEU A 280 -10.15 3.73 -7.49
C LEU A 280 -11.54 3.14 -7.31
N TYR A 281 -12.24 3.49 -6.22
CA TYR A 281 -13.63 3.12 -6.01
C TYR A 281 -14.51 3.64 -7.16
N ARG A 282 -14.43 4.94 -7.49
CA ARG A 282 -15.18 5.54 -8.62
C ARG A 282 -14.85 4.88 -9.94
N TYR A 283 -13.57 4.60 -10.20
CA TYR A 283 -13.18 3.87 -11.40
C TYR A 283 -13.88 2.51 -11.49
N ILE A 284 -13.88 1.75 -10.40
CA ILE A 284 -14.51 0.43 -10.32
C ILE A 284 -16.02 0.54 -10.53
N THR A 285 -16.70 1.49 -9.87
CA THR A 285 -18.15 1.66 -10.01
C THR A 285 -18.56 2.06 -11.41
N ASP A 286 -17.81 2.97 -12.04
CA ASP A 286 -18.24 3.66 -13.25
C ASP A 286 -17.80 2.92 -14.53
N ASN A 287 -16.69 2.16 -14.49
CA ASN A 287 -16.06 1.61 -15.69
C ASN A 287 -16.03 0.08 -15.74
N VAL A 288 -16.10 -0.60 -14.60
CA VAL A 288 -16.01 -2.07 -14.57
C VAL A 288 -17.41 -2.67 -14.77
N PRO A 289 -17.58 -3.69 -15.64
CA PRO A 289 -18.88 -4.34 -15.83
C PRO A 289 -19.47 -4.91 -14.55
N ASP A 290 -20.80 -4.86 -14.44
CA ASP A 290 -21.51 -5.39 -13.28
C ASP A 290 -21.39 -6.92 -13.21
N ASN A 291 -20.94 -7.41 -12.06
CA ASN A 291 -20.86 -8.81 -11.70
C ASN A 291 -20.78 -8.95 -10.18
N GLN A 292 -20.88 -10.19 -9.69
CA GLN A 292 -20.85 -10.50 -8.25
C GLN A 292 -19.55 -10.04 -7.56
N ASP A 293 -18.41 -10.10 -8.25
CA ASP A 293 -17.13 -9.67 -7.69
C ASP A 293 -17.07 -8.14 -7.54
N LYS A 294 -17.63 -7.38 -8.49
CA LYS A 294 -17.79 -5.93 -8.40
C LYS A 294 -18.68 -5.56 -7.22
N GLU A 295 -19.84 -6.20 -7.07
CA GLU A 295 -20.73 -5.96 -5.93
C GLU A 295 -20.01 -6.21 -4.59
N LYS A 296 -19.26 -7.31 -4.50
CA LYS A 296 -18.45 -7.65 -3.33
C LYS A 296 -17.36 -6.61 -3.05
N MET A 297 -16.70 -6.11 -4.11
CA MET A 297 -15.68 -5.07 -3.99
C MET A 297 -16.27 -3.72 -3.54
N VAL A 298 -17.39 -3.31 -4.13
CA VAL A 298 -18.11 -2.09 -3.75
C VAL A 298 -18.57 -2.17 -2.30
N ALA A 299 -19.16 -3.30 -1.89
CA ALA A 299 -19.55 -3.53 -0.51
C ALA A 299 -18.35 -3.51 0.45
N TYR A 300 -17.17 -3.98 0.03
CA TYR A 300 -15.95 -3.89 0.82
C TYR A 300 -15.54 -2.45 1.08
N PHE A 301 -15.43 -1.61 0.04
CA PHE A 301 -15.13 -0.19 0.20
C PHE A 301 -16.12 0.48 1.16
N GLN A 302 -17.42 0.28 0.94
CA GLN A 302 -18.48 0.87 1.77
C GLN A 302 -18.46 0.41 3.23
N ASN A 303 -17.95 -0.79 3.52
CA ASN A 303 -17.93 -1.36 4.86
C ASN A 303 -16.59 -1.16 5.59
N LYS A 304 -15.52 -0.79 4.87
CA LYS A 304 -14.15 -0.72 5.39
C LYS A 304 -13.99 0.40 6.43
N ILE A 305 -13.23 0.08 7.47
CA ILE A 305 -12.91 0.96 8.60
C ILE A 305 -11.40 1.08 8.78
N ILE A 306 -10.98 2.09 9.54
CA ILE A 306 -9.57 2.32 9.93
C ILE A 306 -9.38 2.26 11.46
N GLY A 307 -10.30 1.56 12.13
CA GLY A 307 -10.30 1.35 13.57
C GLY A 307 -11.11 2.40 14.33
N TYR A 308 -10.65 2.73 15.54
CA TYR A 308 -11.33 3.63 16.47
C TYR A 308 -10.43 4.81 16.86
N LYS A 309 -11.04 5.99 17.02
CA LYS A 309 -10.39 7.19 17.57
C LYS A 309 -11.18 7.67 18.77
N GLY A 310 -10.57 7.65 19.95
CA GLY A 310 -11.28 8.03 21.19
C GLY A 310 -12.49 7.14 21.53
N GLY A 311 -12.52 5.91 21.00
CA GLY A 311 -13.66 5.00 21.14
C GLY A 311 -14.71 5.13 20.05
N ASP A 312 -14.60 6.11 19.13
CA ASP A 312 -15.53 6.27 18.01
C ASP A 312 -15.02 5.56 16.75
N LEU A 313 -15.87 4.76 16.12
CA LEU A 313 -15.54 4.00 14.91
C LEU A 313 -15.24 4.94 13.74
N GLN A 314 -14.15 4.70 13.03
CA GLN A 314 -13.69 5.52 11.91
C GLN A 314 -13.91 4.77 10.59
N LYS A 315 -14.71 5.36 9.70
CA LYS A 315 -14.82 4.88 8.31
C LYS A 315 -13.48 5.08 7.59
N ALA A 316 -13.16 4.17 6.67
CA ALA A 316 -11.94 4.31 5.88
C ALA A 316 -12.07 5.39 4.80
N PHE A 317 -13.19 5.42 4.07
CA PHE A 317 -13.37 6.23 2.87
C PHE A 317 -14.53 7.20 2.99
N SER A 318 -14.41 8.33 2.28
CA SER A 318 -15.46 9.34 2.15
C SER A 318 -16.32 9.09 0.90
N ILE A 319 -17.08 7.99 0.90
CA ILE A 319 -17.92 7.52 -0.21
C ILE A 319 -19.40 7.38 0.14
#